data_AF-A0AAE3XKZ8-F1
#
_entry.id   AF-A0AAE3XKZ8-F1
#
_cell.length_a   1.000
_cell.length_b   1.000
_cell.length_c   1.000
_cell.angle_alpha   90.00
_cell.angle_beta   90.00
_cell.angle_gamma   90.00
#
_symmetry.space_group_name_H-M   'P 1'
#
loop_
_entity.id
_entity.type
_entity.pdbx_description
1 polymer ?
#
loop_
_entity_poly.entity_id
_entity_poly.type
_entity_poly.pdbx_seq_one_letter_code
_entity_poly.pdbx_strand_id
1 'polypeptide(L)'
;MEEYKTDQIEPANIQGQIIIFDFGLTLDGGTISFYCQNNGKLFWIKLVQHVDFTEPFEDGWVPGALYLNEKMIDIDSLDEKKIIEGLKNCKISEKLYKRDNSENPLLNNKKTIVFGDNLNKQFDAWRKSPRHAVEQFISDSIEFIESKEYREVAIRVGRIK
;
A
#
# COMPACT_ATOMS: atom_id res chain seq x y z
N MET A 1 16.19 1.06 13.46
CA MET A 1 15.01 1.45 12.68
C MET A 1 15.14 2.92 12.39
N GLU A 2 15.15 3.34 11.13
CA GLU A 2 14.96 4.76 10.81
C GLU A 2 13.52 5.11 11.19
N GLU A 3 13.33 6.10 12.07
CA GLU A 3 12.00 6.64 12.36
C GLU A 3 11.54 7.45 11.15
N TYR A 4 10.56 6.90 10.42
CA TYR A 4 9.87 7.64 9.37
C TYR A 4 9.08 8.79 9.99
N LYS A 5 9.36 10.02 9.56
CA LYS A 5 8.61 11.20 9.99
C LYS A 5 7.38 11.38 9.12
N THR A 6 6.24 11.66 9.73
CA THR A 6 5.02 12.00 9.00
C THR A 6 4.61 13.44 9.30
N ASP A 7 4.17 14.12 8.25
CA ASP A 7 3.50 15.40 8.34
C ASP A 7 1.99 15.19 8.40
N GLN A 8 1.31 16.12 9.07
CA GLN A 8 -0.14 16.20 8.99
C GLN A 8 -0.54 16.70 7.59
N ILE A 9 -1.30 15.87 6.89
CA ILE A 9 -1.80 16.14 5.54
C ILE A 9 -3.25 15.64 5.44
N GLU A 10 -4.08 16.47 4.83
CA GLU A 10 -5.43 16.09 4.44
C GLU A 10 -5.41 15.67 2.97
N PRO A 11 -6.26 14.72 2.53
CA PRO A 11 -6.29 14.29 1.14
C PRO A 11 -6.55 15.46 0.18
N ALA A 12 -7.32 16.45 0.62
CA ALA A 12 -7.57 17.67 -0.15
C ALA A 12 -6.31 18.49 -0.49
N ASN A 13 -5.24 18.34 0.29
CA ASN A 13 -3.96 19.03 0.13
C ASN A 13 -2.95 18.23 -0.70
N ILE A 14 -3.28 17.02 -1.14
CA ILE A 14 -2.48 16.28 -2.11
C ILE A 14 -2.65 16.98 -3.47
N GLN A 15 -1.60 17.63 -3.94
CA GLN A 15 -1.59 18.41 -5.17
C GLN A 15 -0.34 18.10 -5.99
N GLY A 16 -0.50 17.93 -7.30
CA GLY A 16 0.62 17.58 -8.17
C GLY A 16 1.08 16.14 -7.96
N GLN A 17 2.38 15.89 -8.11
CA GLN A 17 2.92 14.53 -8.17
C GLN A 17 3.26 13.97 -6.79
N ILE A 18 2.79 12.76 -6.50
CA ILE A 18 3.25 11.96 -5.37
C ILE A 18 4.58 11.31 -5.74
N ILE A 19 5.55 11.33 -4.82
CA ILE A 19 6.81 10.60 -4.94
C ILE A 19 6.83 9.52 -3.85
N ILE A 20 6.97 8.25 -4.24
CA ILE A 20 7.08 7.12 -3.32
C ILE A 20 8.54 6.92 -2.95
N PHE A 21 8.85 7.07 -1.66
CA PHE A 21 10.19 6.93 -1.09
C PHE A 21 10.46 5.57 -0.50
N ASP A 22 9.43 4.92 0.03
CA ASP A 22 9.52 3.58 0.58
C ASP A 22 8.20 2.85 0.47
N PHE A 23 8.23 1.54 0.67
CA PHE A 23 7.05 0.71 0.71
C PHE A 23 7.24 -0.47 1.64
N GLY A 24 6.13 -0.98 2.17
CA GLY A 24 6.09 -2.14 3.04
C GLY A 24 4.95 -3.05 2.63
N LEU A 25 5.22 -4.36 2.72
CA LEU A 25 4.20 -5.39 2.70
C LEU A 25 4.16 -6.00 4.09
N THR A 26 2.99 -6.03 4.69
CA THR A 26 2.75 -6.76 5.93
C THR A 26 2.26 -8.17 5.55
N LEU A 27 2.80 -9.20 6.22
CA LEU A 27 2.48 -10.61 5.97
C LEU A 27 1.20 -11.06 6.69
N ASP A 28 0.41 -10.09 7.11
CA ASP A 28 -0.84 -10.24 7.84
C ASP A 28 -1.96 -10.72 6.90
N GLY A 29 -1.91 -10.35 5.62
CA GLY A 29 -2.92 -10.71 4.63
C GLY A 29 -2.87 -9.86 3.38
N GLY A 30 -1.76 -9.15 3.15
CA GLY A 30 -1.60 -8.27 1.99
C GLY A 30 -1.76 -6.78 2.33
N THR A 31 -1.53 -6.35 3.58
CA THR A 31 -1.47 -4.91 3.86
C THR A 31 -0.26 -4.29 3.14
N ILE A 32 -0.54 -3.34 2.24
CA ILE A 32 0.47 -2.61 1.48
C ILE A 32 0.54 -1.19 2.02
N SER A 33 1.75 -0.71 2.32
CA SER A 33 2.00 0.65 2.78
C SER A 33 2.99 1.35 1.86
N PHE A 34 2.70 2.59 1.49
CA PHE A 34 3.57 3.46 0.70
C PHE A 34 3.97 4.67 1.52
N TYR A 35 5.27 4.91 1.66
CA TYR A 35 5.79 6.13 2.24
C TYR A 35 6.01 7.14 1.13
N CYS A 36 5.28 8.24 1.21
CA CYS A 36 5.10 9.18 0.14
C CYS A 36 5.61 10.58 0.52
N GLN A 37 5.97 11.34 -0.50
CA GLN A 37 6.14 12.79 -0.41
C GLN A 37 5.23 13.48 -1.42
N ASN A 38 4.61 14.58 -1.01
CA ASN A 38 3.94 15.51 -1.90
C ASN A 38 4.19 16.94 -1.41
N ASN A 39 4.70 17.81 -2.28
CA ASN A 39 4.97 19.22 -1.95
C ASN A 39 5.74 19.44 -0.64
N GLY A 40 6.79 18.64 -0.42
CA GLY A 40 7.61 18.73 0.79
C GLY A 40 7.05 18.01 2.02
N LYS A 41 5.78 17.59 2.00
CA LYS A 41 5.15 16.82 3.10
C LYS A 41 5.34 15.33 2.92
N LEU A 42 5.65 14.64 4.01
CA LEU A 42 5.84 13.19 4.09
C LEU A 42 4.62 12.53 4.74
N PHE A 43 4.14 11.43 4.20
CA PHE A 43 2.94 10.74 4.72
C PHE A 43 2.90 9.29 4.29
N TRP A 44 2.07 8.50 4.97
CA TRP A 44 1.77 7.13 4.57
C TRP A 44 0.45 7.04 3.81
N ILE A 45 0.42 6.23 2.76
CA ILE A 45 -0.81 5.66 2.23
C ILE A 45 -0.79 4.18 2.57
N LYS A 46 -1.82 3.66 3.23
CA LYS A 46 -1.93 2.25 3.59
C LYS A 46 -3.20 1.66 3.01
N LEU A 47 -3.08 0.52 2.34
CA LEU A 47 -4.18 -0.28 1.83
C LEU A 47 -4.19 -1.63 2.54
N VAL A 48 -5.29 -1.92 3.21
CA VAL A 48 -5.46 -3.12 4.03
C VAL A 48 -6.24 -4.13 3.19
N GLN A 49 -5.57 -5.01 2.45
CA GLN A 49 -6.23 -5.98 1.56
C GLN A 49 -6.80 -7.21 2.28
N HIS A 50 -6.63 -7.27 3.60
CA HIS A 50 -6.98 -8.41 4.45
C HIS A 50 -8.29 -9.13 4.11
N VAL A 51 -8.27 -10.45 4.33
CA VAL A 51 -9.43 -11.34 4.21
C VAL A 51 -9.86 -11.87 5.58
N ASP A 52 -9.20 -11.50 6.68
CA ASP A 52 -9.69 -11.82 8.02
C ASP A 52 -10.74 -10.79 8.45
N PHE A 53 -12.00 -11.23 8.39
CA PHE A 53 -13.18 -10.44 8.74
C PHE A 53 -13.56 -10.58 10.22
N THR A 54 -12.73 -11.22 11.04
CA THR A 54 -13.03 -11.40 12.46
C THR A 54 -12.67 -10.14 13.26
N GLU A 55 -13.66 -9.61 13.99
CA GLU A 55 -13.44 -8.52 14.92
C GLU A 55 -12.97 -9.04 16.30
N PRO A 56 -12.08 -8.32 17.01
CA PRO A 56 -11.46 -7.06 16.60
C PRO A 56 -10.38 -7.29 15.52
N PHE A 57 -10.37 -6.44 14.48
CA PHE A 57 -9.38 -6.56 13.41
C PHE A 57 -7.96 -6.45 13.97
N GLU A 58 -7.04 -7.27 13.46
CA GLU A 58 -5.63 -7.27 13.89
C GLU A 58 -5.03 -5.86 13.70
N ASP A 59 -4.34 -5.35 14.72
CA ASP A 59 -3.76 -4.01 14.76
C ASP A 59 -4.73 -2.82 14.58
N GLY A 60 -6.05 -3.06 14.65
CA GLY A 60 -7.07 -2.01 14.55
C GLY A 60 -7.35 -1.49 13.14
N TRP A 61 -6.83 -2.16 12.10
CA TRP A 61 -7.02 -1.77 10.70
C TRP A 61 -8.17 -2.55 10.06
N VAL A 62 -9.10 -1.85 9.43
CA VAL A 62 -10.30 -2.46 8.84
C VAL A 62 -9.95 -3.08 7.47
N PRO A 63 -10.31 -4.35 7.21
CA PRO A 63 -10.15 -4.98 5.91
C PRO A 63 -10.81 -4.19 4.78
N GLY A 64 -10.15 -4.18 3.63
CA GLY A 64 -10.55 -3.42 2.46
C GLY A 64 -10.52 -1.91 2.66
N ALA A 65 -9.81 -1.37 3.65
CA ALA A 65 -9.74 0.08 3.88
C ALA A 65 -8.46 0.74 3.36
N LEU A 66 -8.65 1.95 2.85
CA LEU A 66 -7.61 2.88 2.46
C LEU A 66 -7.41 3.89 3.59
N TYR A 67 -6.15 4.14 3.96
CA TYR A 67 -5.77 5.09 4.98
C TYR A 67 -4.77 6.09 4.46
N LEU A 68 -4.92 7.35 4.89
CA LEU A 68 -3.90 8.39 4.79
C LEU A 68 -3.36 8.65 6.19
N ASN A 69 -2.08 8.35 6.40
CA ASN A 69 -1.49 8.15 7.72
C ASN A 69 -2.31 7.12 8.53
N GLU A 70 -3.05 7.58 9.54
CA GLU A 70 -3.91 6.74 10.39
C GLU A 70 -5.40 7.03 10.17
N LYS A 71 -5.72 7.98 9.28
CA LYS A 71 -7.10 8.37 8.98
C LYS A 71 -7.68 7.46 7.90
N MET A 72 -8.73 6.73 8.25
CA MET A 72 -9.49 5.93 7.29
C MET A 72 -10.18 6.85 6.29
N ILE A 73 -10.12 6.48 5.01
CA ILE A 73 -10.74 7.21 3.92
C ILE A 73 -12.08 6.55 3.57
N ASP A 74 -13.09 7.39 3.41
CA ASP A 74 -14.43 6.95 3.01
C ASP A 74 -14.44 6.49 1.56
N ILE A 75 -15.18 5.41 1.29
CA ILE A 75 -15.29 4.84 -0.05
C ILE A 75 -16.12 5.74 -0.95
N ASP A 76 -15.74 5.78 -2.22
CA ASP A 76 -16.32 6.61 -3.28
C ASP A 76 -16.23 8.13 -3.00
N SER A 77 -15.50 8.52 -1.96
CA SER A 77 -15.30 9.91 -1.58
C SER A 77 -14.39 10.65 -2.57
N LEU A 78 -14.47 11.98 -2.57
CA LEU A 78 -13.54 12.80 -3.35
C LEU A 78 -12.09 12.62 -2.89
N ASP A 79 -11.89 12.35 -1.60
CA ASP A 79 -10.59 12.14 -1.00
C ASP A 79 -9.96 10.83 -1.46
N GLU A 80 -10.74 9.75 -1.52
CA GLU A 80 -10.31 8.47 -2.09
C GLU A 80 -9.87 8.64 -3.56
N LYS A 81 -10.70 9.29 -4.38
CA LYS A 81 -10.39 9.54 -5.79
C LYS A 81 -9.09 10.33 -5.97
N LYS A 82 -8.85 11.33 -5.11
CA LYS A 82 -7.59 12.11 -5.15
C LYS A 82 -6.37 11.24 -4.84
N ILE A 83 -6.48 10.35 -3.85
CA ILE A 83 -5.39 9.44 -3.50
C ILE A 83 -5.12 8.46 -4.65
N ILE A 84 -6.16 7.86 -5.23
CA ILE A 84 -6.04 6.94 -6.37
C ILE A 84 -5.37 7.64 -7.56
N GLU A 85 -5.85 8.83 -7.94
CA GLU A 85 -5.25 9.60 -9.04
C GLU A 85 -3.80 10.01 -8.75
N GLY A 86 -3.49 10.31 -7.48
CA GLY A 86 -2.13 10.58 -7.04
C GLY A 86 -1.20 9.36 -7.19
N LEU A 87 -1.70 8.16 -6.85
CA LEU A 87 -0.96 6.90 -7.01
C LEU A 87 -0.77 6.53 -8.49
N LYS A 88 -1.80 6.70 -9.34
CA LYS A 88 -1.71 6.46 -10.78
C LYS A 88 -0.63 7.30 -11.46
N ASN A 89 -0.44 8.53 -11.00
CA ASN A 89 0.50 9.50 -11.58
C ASN A 89 1.79 9.67 -10.76
N CYS A 90 2.05 8.76 -9.82
CA CYS A 90 3.19 8.88 -8.92
C CYS A 90 4.53 8.68 -9.62
N LYS A 91 5.60 9.13 -8.97
CA LYS A 91 6.99 8.76 -9.30
C LYS A 91 7.56 7.90 -8.19
N ILE A 92 8.49 7.02 -8.56
CA ILE A 92 9.26 6.23 -7.61
C ILE A 92 10.60 6.95 -7.38
N SER A 93 10.97 7.12 -6.12
CA SER A 93 12.21 7.76 -5.72
C SER A 93 13.43 6.97 -6.20
N GLU A 94 14.49 7.66 -6.61
CA GLU A 94 15.72 7.01 -7.03
C GLU A 94 16.40 6.18 -5.94
N LYS A 95 16.10 6.47 -4.67
CA LYS A 95 16.58 5.67 -3.55
C LYS A 95 16.11 4.22 -3.64
N LEU A 96 14.87 3.99 -4.09
CA LEU A 96 14.33 2.64 -4.28
C LEU A 96 14.97 1.92 -5.47
N TYR A 97 15.51 2.65 -6.46
CA TYR A 97 16.29 2.04 -7.55
C TYR A 97 17.66 1.52 -7.09
N LYS A 98 18.20 2.06 -6.00
CA LYS A 98 19.55 1.75 -5.52
C LYS A 98 19.60 0.72 -4.39
N ARG A 99 18.43 0.27 -3.92
CA ARG A 99 18.32 -0.72 -2.85
C ARG A 99 18.71 -2.10 -3.38
N ASP A 100 19.55 -2.82 -2.64
CA ASP A 100 19.98 -4.17 -3.03
C ASP A 100 18.88 -5.19 -2.69
N ASN A 101 18.69 -6.18 -3.56
CA ASN A 101 17.81 -7.33 -3.31
C ASN A 101 18.20 -8.08 -2.03
N SER A 102 19.50 -8.07 -1.68
CA SER A 102 20.06 -8.74 -0.51
C SER A 102 19.58 -8.18 0.84
N GLU A 103 19.04 -6.96 0.84
CA GLU A 103 18.49 -6.31 2.04
C GLU A 103 17.07 -6.82 2.39
N ASN A 104 16.44 -7.62 1.53
CA ASN A 104 15.12 -8.17 1.80
C ASN A 104 15.26 -9.50 2.60
N PRO A 105 14.85 -9.53 3.89
CA PRO A 105 14.97 -10.72 4.73
C PRO A 105 14.17 -11.93 4.21
N LEU A 106 13.18 -11.71 3.34
CA LEU A 106 12.33 -12.74 2.74
C LEU A 106 12.92 -13.36 1.46
N LEU A 107 13.93 -12.71 0.86
CA LEU A 107 14.69 -13.19 -0.29
C LEU A 107 16.04 -13.79 0.08
N ASN A 108 16.28 -14.06 1.38
CA ASN A 108 17.50 -14.74 1.80
C ASN A 108 17.65 -16.08 1.05
N ASN A 109 18.89 -16.55 0.86
CA ASN A 109 19.24 -17.73 0.05
C ASN A 109 18.60 -19.07 0.48
N LYS A 110 17.71 -19.09 1.49
CA LYS A 110 16.91 -20.27 1.83
C LYS A 110 15.69 -20.33 0.92
N LYS A 111 15.27 -21.54 0.55
CA LYS A 111 14.06 -21.78 -0.25
C LYS A 111 12.82 -21.26 0.50
N THR A 112 12.43 -20.02 0.26
CA THR A 112 11.15 -19.48 0.72
C THR A 112 10.04 -20.07 -0.14
N ILE A 113 9.14 -20.84 0.48
CA ILE A 113 7.90 -21.30 -0.15
C ILE A 113 6.84 -20.25 0.17
N VAL A 114 6.23 -19.68 -0.86
CA VAL A 114 5.17 -18.69 -0.74
C VAL A 114 3.86 -19.34 -1.14
N PHE A 115 2.88 -19.33 -0.25
CA PHE A 115 1.55 -19.84 -0.50
C PHE A 115 0.61 -18.68 -0.87
N GLY A 116 -0.11 -18.81 -1.97
CA GLY A 116 -1.02 -17.78 -2.51
C GLY A 116 -0.47 -17.12 -3.78
N ASP A 117 -1.31 -17.05 -4.81
CA ASP A 117 -0.92 -16.57 -6.14
C ASP A 117 -0.53 -15.08 -6.14
N ASN A 118 -1.25 -14.27 -5.36
CA ASN A 118 -0.96 -12.84 -5.20
C ASN A 118 0.40 -12.62 -4.52
N LEU A 119 0.71 -13.38 -3.46
CA LEU A 119 2.01 -13.28 -2.79
C LEU A 119 3.14 -13.82 -3.70
N ASN A 120 2.92 -14.88 -4.47
CA ASN A 120 3.92 -15.36 -5.43
C ASN A 120 4.29 -14.29 -6.45
N LYS A 121 3.29 -13.61 -7.05
CA LYS A 121 3.49 -12.49 -7.99
C LYS A 121 4.29 -11.36 -7.35
N GLN A 122 3.96 -10.99 -6.11
CA GLN A 122 4.62 -9.93 -5.36
C GLN A 122 6.09 -10.27 -5.04
N PHE A 123 6.36 -11.51 -4.62
CA PHE A 123 7.72 -11.99 -4.34
C PHE A 123 8.55 -12.13 -5.62
N ASP A 124 7.96 -12.53 -6.73
CA ASP A 124 8.63 -12.58 -8.03
C ASP A 124 9.01 -11.18 -8.53
N ALA A 125 8.15 -10.18 -8.31
CA ALA A 125 8.48 -8.79 -8.60
C ALA A 125 9.67 -8.30 -7.77
N TRP A 126 9.72 -8.65 -6.48
CA TRP A 126 10.86 -8.39 -5.60
C TRP A 126 12.15 -9.07 -6.03
N ARG A 127 12.09 -10.35 -6.48
CA ARG A 127 13.25 -11.08 -7.00
C ARG A 127 13.86 -10.41 -8.23
N LYS A 128 13.05 -9.72 -9.03
CA LYS A 128 13.53 -8.94 -10.18
C LYS A 128 14.25 -7.67 -9.70
N SER A 129 13.58 -6.83 -8.90
CA SER A 129 14.17 -5.66 -8.23
C SER A 129 13.16 -4.98 -7.28
N PRO A 130 13.61 -4.18 -6.29
CA PRO A 130 12.74 -3.35 -5.46
C PRO A 130 11.88 -2.39 -6.29
N ARG A 131 12.41 -1.90 -7.41
CA ARG A 131 11.67 -1.11 -8.40
C ARG A 131 10.43 -1.87 -8.90
N HIS A 132 10.67 -3.06 -9.42
CA HIS A 132 9.61 -3.81 -10.07
C HIS A 132 8.56 -4.25 -9.04
N ALA A 133 9.00 -4.54 -7.80
CA ALA A 133 8.10 -4.76 -6.68
C ALA A 133 7.23 -3.55 -6.39
N VAL A 134 7.79 -2.34 -6.23
CA VAL A 134 6.97 -1.16 -5.92
C VAL A 134 6.03 -0.80 -7.08
N GLU A 135 6.48 -0.90 -8.34
CA GLU A 135 5.62 -0.74 -9.52
C GLU A 135 4.46 -1.74 -9.51
N GLN A 136 4.75 -3.01 -9.23
CA GLN A 136 3.73 -4.05 -9.13
C GLN A 136 2.75 -3.78 -7.98
N PHE A 137 3.24 -3.33 -6.82
CA PHE A 137 2.40 -3.08 -5.64
C PHE A 137 1.48 -1.89 -5.85
N ILE A 138 1.97 -0.83 -6.50
CA ILE A 138 1.13 0.31 -6.89
C ILE A 138 0.02 -0.18 -7.83
N SER A 139 0.39 -0.97 -8.85
CA SER A 139 -0.59 -1.53 -9.80
C SER A 139 -1.63 -2.40 -9.10
N ASP A 140 -1.20 -3.36 -8.28
CA ASP A 140 -2.09 -4.27 -7.56
C ASP A 140 -2.99 -3.51 -6.58
N SER A 141 -2.47 -2.45 -5.93
CA SER A 141 -3.26 -1.60 -5.03
C SER A 141 -4.36 -0.83 -5.77
N ILE A 142 -4.02 -0.23 -6.92
CA ILE A 142 -5.00 0.51 -7.75
C ILE A 142 -6.04 -0.47 -8.29
N GLU A 143 -5.60 -1.61 -8.83
CA GLU A 143 -6.50 -2.65 -9.37
C GLU A 143 -7.48 -3.13 -8.30
N PHE A 144 -7.00 -3.38 -7.07
CA PHE A 144 -7.86 -3.76 -5.96
C PHE A 144 -8.86 -2.65 -5.62
N ILE A 145 -8.42 -1.42 -5.39
CA ILE A 145 -9.31 -0.30 -4.98
C ILE A 145 -10.38 -0.03 -6.06
N GLU A 146 -10.06 -0.20 -7.33
CA GLU A 146 -11.01 -0.02 -8.44
C GLU A 146 -11.88 -1.27 -8.71
N SER A 147 -11.62 -2.39 -8.05
CA SER A 147 -12.33 -3.65 -8.26
C SER A 147 -13.71 -3.70 -7.59
N LYS A 148 -14.52 -4.68 -8.01
CA LYS A 148 -15.75 -5.04 -7.29
C LYS A 148 -15.45 -5.66 -5.92
N GLU A 149 -14.34 -6.40 -5.81
CA GLU A 149 -13.93 -7.06 -4.57
C GLU A 149 -13.73 -6.05 -3.44
N TYR A 150 -13.07 -4.92 -3.71
CA TYR A 150 -12.91 -3.84 -2.71
C TYR A 150 -14.25 -3.36 -2.14
N ARG A 151 -15.26 -3.20 -3.00
CA ARG A 151 -16.62 -2.83 -2.57
C ARG A 151 -17.30 -3.95 -1.78
N GLU A 152 -17.16 -5.19 -2.21
CA GLU A 152 -17.74 -6.35 -1.53
C GLU A 152 -17.16 -6.53 -0.12
N VAL A 153 -15.84 -6.40 0.01
CA VAL A 153 -15.12 -6.40 1.29
C VAL A 153 -15.64 -5.28 2.17
N ALA A 154 -15.75 -4.07 1.63
CA ALA A 154 -16.25 -2.91 2.35
C ALA A 154 -17.70 -3.03 2.85
N ILE A 155 -18.60 -3.61 2.05
CA ILE A 155 -19.97 -3.91 2.47
C ILE A 155 -19.94 -4.92 3.62
N ARG A 156 -19.13 -5.98 3.50
CA ARG A 156 -19.04 -7.05 4.49
C ARG A 156 -18.55 -6.56 5.85
N VAL A 157 -17.65 -5.59 5.88
CA VAL A 157 -17.15 -4.94 7.12
C VAL A 157 -17.96 -3.70 7.53
N GLY A 158 -19.11 -3.44 6.90
CA GLY A 158 -20.02 -2.36 7.30
C GLY A 158 -19.54 -0.93 6.97
N ARG A 159 -18.56 -0.77 6.07
CA ARG A 159 -18.10 0.55 5.58
C ARG A 159 -19.04 1.16 4.54
N ILE A 160 -19.82 0.33 3.86
CA ILE A 160 -20.90 0.74 2.95
C ILE A 160 -22.20 0.13 3.48
N LYS A 161 -23.27 0.93 3.49
CA LYS A 161 -24.62 0.50 3.88
C LYS A 161 -25.45 0.08 2.66
#